data_AF-A0A8J3ZEW0-F1
#
_entry.id   AF-A0A8J3ZEW0-F1
#
_cell.length_a   1.000
_cell.length_b   1.000
_cell.length_c   1.000
_cell.angle_alpha   90.00
_cell.angle_beta   90.00
_cell.angle_gamma   90.00
#
_symmetry.space_group_name_H-M   'P 1'
#
loop_
_entity.id
_entity.type
_entity.pdbx_description
1 polymer ?
#
loop_
_entity_poly.entity_id
_entity_poly.type
_entity_poly.pdbx_seq_one_letter_code
_entity_poly.pdbx_strand_id
1 'polypeptide(L)'
;MITVAHRAGNGVGSLREALDAGVDLVEADVHRYRGRLEIRHRKWLGPRYLWDRGEPVRRRRDVEIPLLADLLAVTGEMDADRLMLDLKGVHPNLAPTVAAALRAAVPRAPVWICTQHWWMFSRFTDPEVRVVLSAGSRRGLRRLRATLRSGRPAAGVSVRRDLLTPAVVAELHRSVRTVLTWPVDTPEALDDARRLGVSGVISKNLPLLRTITPGAMGG
;
A
#
# COMPACT_ATOMS: atom_id res chain seq x y z
N MET A 1 3.90 5.19 -16.26
CA MET A 1 3.57 5.69 -14.90
C MET A 1 3.36 4.48 -14.03
N ILE A 2 3.78 4.49 -12.75
CA ILE A 2 3.60 3.32 -11.88
C ILE A 2 2.10 3.10 -11.62
N THR A 3 1.65 1.87 -11.78
CA THR A 3 0.26 1.43 -11.59
C THR A 3 0.16 0.57 -10.34
N VAL A 4 -0.73 0.94 -9.42
CA VAL A 4 -0.95 0.19 -8.18
C VAL A 4 -2.41 -0.21 -8.06
N ALA A 5 -2.67 -1.52 -8.07
CA ALA A 5 -4.00 -2.08 -7.86
C ALA A 5 -4.39 -2.02 -6.37
N HIS A 6 -5.21 -1.03 -6.01
CA HIS A 6 -5.64 -0.74 -4.65
C HIS A 6 -6.53 -1.87 -4.14
N ARG A 7 -6.12 -2.51 -3.04
CA ARG A 7 -6.81 -3.61 -2.35
C ARG A 7 -6.98 -4.88 -3.17
N ALA A 8 -6.34 -4.98 -4.33
CA ALA A 8 -6.41 -6.21 -5.11
C ALA A 8 -5.72 -7.37 -4.36
N GLY A 9 -4.77 -7.07 -3.47
CA GLY A 9 -4.18 -8.06 -2.57
C GLY A 9 -5.07 -8.46 -1.38
N ASN A 10 -6.26 -7.86 -1.21
CA ASN A 10 -7.18 -8.23 -0.12
C ASN A 10 -7.95 -9.54 -0.36
N GLY A 11 -7.72 -10.19 -1.50
CA GLY A 11 -8.24 -11.51 -1.84
C GLY A 11 -7.29 -12.22 -2.81
N VAL A 12 -7.24 -13.55 -2.73
CA VAL A 12 -6.34 -14.37 -3.56
C VAL A 12 -6.71 -14.28 -5.04
N GLY A 13 -8.00 -14.34 -5.38
CA GLY A 13 -8.46 -14.22 -6.78
C GLY A 13 -8.16 -12.85 -7.38
N SER A 14 -8.42 -11.77 -6.64
CA SER A 14 -8.13 -10.40 -7.10
C SER A 14 -6.63 -10.11 -7.18
N LEU A 15 -5.81 -10.76 -6.34
CA LEU A 15 -4.35 -10.67 -6.43
C LEU A 15 -3.88 -11.22 -7.78
N ARG A 16 -4.28 -12.45 -8.13
CA ARG A 16 -3.91 -13.08 -9.40
C ARG A 16 -4.38 -12.26 -10.59
N GLU A 17 -5.64 -11.82 -10.58
CA GLU A 17 -6.19 -10.97 -11.65
C GLU A 17 -5.37 -9.68 -11.86
N ALA A 18 -4.93 -9.04 -10.78
CA ALA A 18 -4.11 -7.84 -10.87
C ALA A 18 -2.68 -8.13 -11.35
N LEU A 19 -2.05 -9.21 -10.87
CA LEU A 19 -0.72 -9.63 -11.32
C LEU A 19 -0.73 -9.96 -12.82
N ASP A 20 -1.73 -10.71 -13.28
CA ASP A 20 -1.94 -11.10 -14.68
C ASP A 20 -2.28 -9.89 -15.57
N ALA A 21 -2.91 -8.85 -15.00
CA ALA A 21 -3.15 -7.58 -15.67
C ALA A 21 -1.86 -6.75 -15.90
N GLY A 22 -0.72 -7.20 -15.37
CA GLY A 22 0.57 -6.54 -15.58
C GLY A 22 0.74 -5.22 -14.81
N VAL A 23 -0.02 -5.00 -13.73
CA VAL A 23 0.19 -3.82 -12.89
C VAL A 23 1.56 -3.87 -12.20
N ASP A 24 2.15 -2.71 -11.93
CA ASP A 24 3.48 -2.64 -11.31
C ASP A 24 3.44 -3.10 -9.85
N LEU A 25 2.39 -2.72 -9.11
CA LEU A 25 2.20 -3.12 -7.71
C LEU A 25 0.75 -3.55 -7.41
N VAL A 26 0.59 -4.45 -6.46
CA VAL A 26 -0.68 -4.86 -5.87
C VAL A 26 -0.69 -4.50 -4.38
N GLU A 27 -1.66 -3.69 -3.97
CA GLU A 27 -1.77 -3.25 -2.58
C GLU A 27 -2.63 -4.21 -1.74
N ALA A 28 -2.19 -4.46 -0.51
CA ALA A 28 -2.90 -5.26 0.48
C ALA A 28 -2.93 -4.55 1.85
N ASP A 29 -4.12 -4.42 2.42
CA ASP A 29 -4.35 -3.82 3.74
C ASP A 29 -4.04 -4.86 4.84
N VAL A 30 -2.94 -4.71 5.57
CA VAL A 30 -2.54 -5.66 6.62
C VAL A 30 -2.97 -5.17 8.00
N HIS A 31 -3.74 -6.00 8.70
CA HIS A 31 -4.13 -5.77 10.08
C HIS A 31 -3.63 -6.87 11.00
N ARG A 32 -3.32 -6.52 12.26
CA ARG A 32 -3.11 -7.50 13.32
C ARG A 32 -4.40 -7.71 14.11
N TYR A 33 -4.81 -8.97 14.27
CA TYR A 33 -5.95 -9.35 15.09
C TYR A 33 -5.72 -10.68 15.81
N ARG A 34 -5.83 -10.67 17.15
CA ARG A 34 -5.65 -11.86 18.01
C ARG A 34 -4.43 -12.70 17.64
N GLY A 35 -3.28 -12.05 17.46
CA GLY A 35 -2.02 -12.71 17.12
C GLY A 35 -1.81 -13.02 15.64
N ARG A 36 -2.83 -12.88 14.79
CA ARG A 36 -2.74 -13.16 13.34
C ARG A 36 -2.64 -11.90 12.52
N LEU A 37 -2.05 -12.03 11.33
CA LEU A 37 -2.02 -11.00 10.30
C LEU A 37 -3.13 -11.29 9.29
N GLU A 38 -4.19 -10.49 9.37
CA GLU A 38 -5.35 -10.55 8.49
C GLU A 38 -5.17 -9.55 7.35
N ILE A 39 -5.50 -9.96 6.12
CA ILE A 39 -5.61 -9.05 5.00
C ILE A 39 -7.07 -8.64 4.83
N ARG A 40 -7.36 -7.34 4.99
CA ARG A 40 -8.72 -6.81 4.82
C ARG A 40 -8.75 -5.30 4.84
N HIS A 41 -9.72 -4.74 4.13
CA HIS A 41 -10.05 -3.32 4.27
C HIS A 41 -11.01 -2.99 5.43
N ARG A 42 -11.92 -3.93 5.71
CA ARG A 42 -13.08 -3.72 6.59
C ARG A 42 -12.64 -3.34 7.99
N LYS A 43 -13.30 -2.37 8.64
CA LYS A 43 -12.99 -1.98 10.02
C LYS A 43 -13.72 -2.88 11.02
N TRP A 44 -13.28 -2.89 12.27
CA TRP A 44 -13.97 -3.61 13.33
C TRP A 44 -15.22 -2.86 13.81
N LEU A 45 -16.26 -3.64 14.12
CA LEU A 45 -17.42 -3.21 14.89
C LEU A 45 -17.62 -4.19 16.06
N GLY A 46 -16.81 -4.05 17.11
CA GLY A 46 -16.79 -4.98 18.24
C GLY A 46 -16.19 -6.36 17.88
N PRO A 47 -16.28 -7.38 18.77
CA PRO A 47 -15.52 -8.63 18.60
C PRO A 47 -16.08 -9.60 17.56
N ARG A 48 -17.31 -9.40 17.08
CA ARG A 48 -18.04 -10.35 16.20
C ARG A 48 -18.35 -9.80 14.81
N TYR A 49 -18.32 -8.49 14.64
CA TYR A 49 -18.72 -7.83 13.40
C TYR A 49 -17.59 -7.02 12.78
N LEU A 50 -17.60 -6.99 11.46
CA LEU A 50 -16.84 -6.05 10.65
C LEU A 50 -17.80 -5.02 10.06
N TRP A 51 -17.33 -3.80 9.88
CA TRP A 51 -18.04 -2.77 9.15
C TRP A 51 -17.62 -2.82 7.69
N ASP A 52 -18.57 -3.08 6.80
CA ASP A 52 -18.36 -3.02 5.36
C ASP A 52 -19.50 -2.28 4.68
N ARG A 53 -19.18 -1.29 3.83
CA ARG A 53 -20.14 -0.55 3.00
C ARG A 53 -21.42 -0.02 3.69
N GLY A 54 -21.37 0.24 5.00
CA GLY A 54 -22.52 0.76 5.77
C GLY A 54 -23.26 -0.31 6.58
N GLU A 55 -22.84 -1.57 6.50
CA GLU A 55 -23.51 -2.69 7.15
C GLU A 55 -22.56 -3.50 8.07
N PRO A 56 -23.08 -4.06 9.18
CA PRO A 56 -22.33 -4.99 10.02
C PRO A 56 -22.33 -6.40 9.41
N VAL A 57 -21.13 -6.94 9.13
CA VAL A 57 -20.94 -8.29 8.59
C VAL A 57 -20.37 -9.23 9.65
N ARG A 58 -20.91 -10.45 9.81
CA ARG A 58 -20.43 -11.41 10.82
C ARG A 58 -19.18 -12.15 10.34
N ARG A 59 -18.09 -12.00 11.10
CA ARG A 59 -16.76 -12.52 10.74
C ARG A 59 -16.67 -14.05 10.54
N ARG A 60 -17.43 -14.85 11.29
CA ARG A 60 -17.27 -16.32 11.29
C ARG A 60 -18.22 -17.07 10.35
N ARG A 61 -19.24 -16.39 9.84
CA ARG A 61 -20.29 -17.03 9.04
C ARG A 61 -20.25 -16.61 7.58
N ASP A 62 -19.91 -15.35 7.32
CA ASP A 62 -20.20 -14.72 6.03
C ASP A 62 -18.94 -14.22 5.32
N VAL A 63 -17.75 -14.38 5.94
CA VAL A 63 -16.50 -13.77 5.44
C VAL A 63 -15.30 -14.65 5.74
N GLU A 64 -14.70 -15.17 4.68
CA GLU A 64 -13.32 -15.66 4.76
C GLU A 64 -12.37 -14.46 4.75
N ILE A 65 -11.43 -14.42 5.70
CA ILE A 65 -10.43 -13.36 5.81
C ILE A 65 -9.07 -13.98 5.51
N PRO A 66 -8.46 -13.67 4.36
CA PRO A 66 -7.13 -14.18 4.03
C PRO A 66 -6.10 -13.79 5.07
N LEU A 67 -5.12 -14.65 5.31
CA LEU A 67 -3.96 -14.31 6.13
C LEU A 67 -2.82 -13.81 5.25
N LEU A 68 -1.92 -13.01 5.84
CA LEU A 68 -0.69 -12.60 5.13
C LEU A 68 0.13 -13.81 4.66
N ALA A 69 0.16 -14.88 5.46
CA ALA A 69 0.88 -16.11 5.08
C ALA A 69 0.33 -16.71 3.78
N ASP A 70 -1.00 -16.74 3.61
CA ASP A 70 -1.65 -17.26 2.40
C ASP A 70 -1.30 -16.37 1.20
N LEU A 71 -1.35 -15.05 1.38
CA LEU A 71 -0.99 -14.08 0.34
C LEU A 71 0.46 -14.26 -0.12
N LEU A 72 1.40 -14.39 0.83
CA LEU A 72 2.81 -14.59 0.53
C LEU A 72 3.08 -15.95 -0.12
N ALA A 73 2.38 -17.01 0.28
CA ALA A 73 2.49 -18.32 -0.32
C ALA A 73 2.02 -18.33 -1.78
N VAL A 74 0.94 -17.62 -2.10
CA VAL A 74 0.44 -17.50 -3.48
C VAL A 74 1.37 -16.64 -4.34
N THR A 75 1.91 -15.57 -3.77
CA THR A 75 2.80 -14.64 -4.47
C THR A 75 4.17 -15.28 -4.74
N GLY A 76 4.74 -15.97 -3.75
CA GLY A 76 6.10 -16.50 -3.80
C GLY A 76 7.18 -15.41 -3.90
N GLU A 77 8.44 -15.79 -4.07
CA GLU A 77 9.55 -14.83 -4.22
C GLU A 77 9.49 -14.06 -5.56
N MET A 78 8.92 -14.67 -6.61
CA MET A 78 8.93 -14.10 -7.97
C MET A 78 8.07 -12.85 -8.14
N ASP A 79 6.94 -12.76 -7.44
CA ASP A 79 6.02 -11.61 -7.53
C ASP A 79 6.04 -10.74 -6.25
N ALA A 80 6.90 -11.05 -5.27
CA ALA A 80 6.91 -10.35 -3.98
C ALA A 80 7.32 -8.87 -4.10
N ASP A 81 8.16 -8.53 -5.07
CA ASP A 81 8.54 -7.14 -5.39
C ASP A 81 7.40 -6.30 -5.96
N ARG A 82 6.33 -6.98 -6.39
CA ARG A 82 5.06 -6.38 -6.82
C ARG A 82 4.08 -6.20 -5.67
N LEU A 83 4.37 -6.67 -4.45
CA LEU A 83 3.50 -6.45 -3.30
C LEU A 83 3.77 -5.11 -2.61
N MET A 84 2.69 -4.39 -2.30
CA MET A 84 2.69 -3.22 -1.44
C MET A 84 1.78 -3.46 -0.23
N LEU A 85 2.36 -3.67 0.94
CA LEU A 85 1.62 -3.93 2.18
C LEU A 85 1.35 -2.62 2.92
N ASP A 86 0.08 -2.21 3.04
CA ASP A 86 -0.32 -1.06 3.86
C ASP A 86 -0.64 -1.51 5.29
N LEU A 87 0.20 -1.13 6.26
CA LEU A 87 0.02 -1.50 7.64
C LEU A 87 -1.07 -0.65 8.31
N LYS A 88 -2.18 -1.30 8.63
CA LYS A 88 -3.36 -0.66 9.20
C LYS A 88 -3.50 -0.86 10.70
N GLY A 89 -3.47 0.25 11.42
CA GLY A 89 -3.66 0.34 12.86
C GLY A 89 -2.39 0.75 13.59
N VAL A 90 -2.46 0.75 14.92
CA VAL A 90 -1.37 1.26 15.79
C VAL A 90 -0.82 0.20 16.73
N HIS A 91 -1.17 -1.07 16.55
CA HIS A 91 -0.75 -2.14 17.45
C HIS A 91 0.79 -2.30 17.41
N PRO A 92 1.50 -2.30 18.56
CA PRO A 92 2.98 -2.34 18.61
C PRO A 92 3.58 -3.55 17.88
N ASN A 93 2.95 -4.72 17.99
CA ASN A 93 3.40 -5.94 17.34
C ASN A 93 3.00 -6.11 15.87
N LEU A 94 2.29 -5.15 15.23
CA LEU A 94 1.93 -5.30 13.81
C LEU A 94 3.19 -5.39 12.93
N ALA A 95 4.04 -4.36 12.96
CA ALA A 95 5.24 -4.32 12.12
C ALA A 95 6.26 -5.43 12.43
N PRO A 96 6.58 -5.74 13.71
CA PRO A 96 7.46 -6.88 14.01
C PRO A 96 6.94 -8.22 13.48
N THR A 97 5.62 -8.46 13.58
CA THR A 97 5.03 -9.72 13.09
C THR A 97 5.07 -9.78 11.56
N VAL A 98 4.82 -8.65 10.87
CA VAL A 98 4.95 -8.58 9.40
C VAL A 98 6.39 -8.81 8.97
N ALA A 99 7.36 -8.15 9.59
CA ALA A 99 8.77 -8.33 9.28
C ALA A 99 9.23 -9.78 9.45
N ALA A 100 8.79 -10.45 10.53
CA ALA A 100 9.06 -11.87 10.75
C ALA A 100 8.43 -12.76 9.66
N ALA A 101 7.20 -12.46 9.23
CA ALA A 101 6.53 -13.20 8.16
C ALA A 101 7.25 -13.06 6.82
N LEU A 102 7.71 -11.84 6.48
CA LEU A 102 8.47 -11.59 5.25
C LEU A 102 9.81 -12.34 5.24
N ARG A 103 10.57 -12.27 6.33
CA ARG A 103 11.83 -13.03 6.45
C ARG A 103 11.64 -14.54 6.36
N ALA A 104 10.50 -15.06 6.80
CA ALA A 104 10.22 -16.49 6.73
C ALA A 104 9.78 -16.95 5.33
N ALA A 105 8.98 -16.14 4.63
CA ALA A 105 8.34 -16.55 3.38
C ALA A 105 9.08 -16.09 2.11
N VAL A 106 9.66 -14.89 2.14
CA VAL A 106 10.28 -14.24 0.97
C VAL A 106 11.54 -13.45 1.37
N PRO A 107 12.55 -14.11 1.99
CA PRO A 107 13.68 -13.44 2.65
C PRO A 107 14.55 -12.56 1.76
N ARG A 108 14.54 -12.79 0.44
CA ARG A 108 15.41 -12.10 -0.53
C ARG A 108 14.63 -11.25 -1.54
N ALA A 109 13.30 -11.21 -1.44
CA ALA A 109 12.50 -10.45 -2.37
C ALA A 109 12.27 -9.03 -1.82
N PRO A 110 12.43 -8.00 -2.66
CA PRO A 110 11.98 -6.66 -2.32
C PRO A 110 10.49 -6.69 -1.94
N VAL A 111 10.07 -5.91 -0.96
CA VAL A 111 8.63 -5.73 -0.66
C VAL A 111 8.38 -4.29 -0.26
N TRP A 112 7.32 -3.69 -0.80
CA TRP A 112 6.95 -2.32 -0.48
C TRP A 112 6.10 -2.29 0.79
N ILE A 113 6.50 -1.49 1.77
CA ILE A 113 5.74 -1.31 3.02
C ILE A 113 5.30 0.13 3.14
N CYS A 114 4.00 0.32 3.29
CA CYS A 114 3.37 1.62 3.39
C CYS A 114 2.65 1.74 4.74
N THR A 115 2.67 2.91 5.37
CA THR A 115 1.76 3.22 6.49
C THR A 115 1.75 4.71 6.80
N GLN A 116 0.70 5.18 7.47
CA GLN A 116 0.63 6.52 8.07
C GLN A 116 1.31 6.58 9.45
N HIS A 117 1.67 5.44 10.03
CA HIS A 117 2.26 5.31 11.36
C HIS A 117 3.78 5.03 11.28
N TRP A 118 4.55 6.01 10.82
CA TRP A 118 5.97 5.84 10.41
C TRP A 118 6.94 5.39 11.51
N TRP A 119 6.53 5.40 12.79
CA TRP A 119 7.32 4.80 13.87
C TRP A 119 7.46 3.28 13.69
N MET A 120 6.54 2.64 12.95
CA MET A 120 6.57 1.21 12.64
C MET A 120 7.76 0.81 11.76
N PHE A 121 8.29 1.73 10.95
CA PHE A 121 9.35 1.41 10.00
C PHE A 121 10.67 1.01 10.67
N SER A 122 10.90 1.38 11.94
CA SER A 122 12.09 0.94 12.69
C SER A 122 12.14 -0.57 12.94
N ARG A 123 11.07 -1.30 12.61
CA ARG A 123 10.98 -2.76 12.75
C ARG A 123 11.35 -3.50 11.47
N PHE A 124 11.58 -2.79 10.37
CA PHE A 124 12.04 -3.33 9.10
C PHE A 124 13.50 -2.91 8.91
N THR A 125 14.42 -3.80 9.27
CA THR A 125 15.87 -3.60 9.13
C THR A 125 16.42 -4.29 7.87
N ASP A 126 15.58 -5.08 7.21
CA ASP A 126 15.93 -5.84 6.02
C ASP A 126 16.11 -4.88 4.83
N PRO A 127 17.23 -4.97 4.08
CA PRO A 127 17.53 -4.03 2.97
C PRO A 127 16.53 -4.13 1.81
N GLU A 128 15.87 -5.29 1.67
CA GLU A 128 14.85 -5.53 0.65
C GLU A 128 13.54 -4.78 0.91
N VAL A 129 13.32 -4.28 2.14
CA VAL A 129 12.08 -3.58 2.47
C VAL A 129 12.12 -2.13 1.97
N ARG A 130 11.24 -1.84 1.01
CA ARG A 130 11.07 -0.51 0.42
C ARG A 130 10.01 0.28 1.17
N VAL A 131 10.45 1.19 2.03
CA VAL A 131 9.55 2.01 2.87
C VAL A 131 8.90 3.14 2.07
N VAL A 132 7.56 3.23 2.14
CA VAL A 132 6.74 4.30 1.56
C VAL A 132 6.04 5.09 2.65
N LEU A 133 6.35 6.38 2.75
CA LEU A 133 5.69 7.25 3.74
C LEU A 133 4.29 7.67 3.24
N SER A 134 3.24 7.27 3.96
CA SER A 134 1.85 7.63 3.58
C SER A 134 1.34 8.88 4.29
N ALA A 135 0.63 9.75 3.56
CA ALA A 135 -0.05 10.93 4.08
C ALA A 135 -1.48 11.07 3.53
N GLY A 136 -2.47 10.89 4.42
CA GLY A 136 -3.90 11.02 4.09
C GLY A 136 -4.58 12.29 4.61
N SER A 137 -3.84 13.26 5.14
CA SER A 137 -4.41 14.52 5.66
C SER A 137 -3.42 15.68 5.52
N ARG A 138 -3.91 16.93 5.59
CA ARG A 138 -3.05 18.13 5.57
C ARG A 138 -1.98 18.11 6.67
N ARG A 139 -2.33 17.66 7.89
CA ARG A 139 -1.37 17.47 8.99
C ARG A 139 -0.34 16.40 8.64
N GLY A 140 -0.79 15.29 8.05
CA GLY A 140 0.08 14.22 7.56
C GLY A 140 1.07 14.71 6.50
N LEU A 141 0.61 15.49 5.52
CA LEU A 141 1.45 16.08 4.47
C LEU A 141 2.49 17.06 5.05
N ARG A 142 2.09 17.92 6.00
CA ARG A 142 3.06 18.81 6.68
C ARG A 142 4.15 18.01 7.39
N ARG A 143 3.76 16.95 8.12
CA ARG A 143 4.71 16.04 8.78
C ARG A 143 5.61 15.34 7.75
N LEU A 144 5.05 14.94 6.61
CA LEU A 144 5.78 14.24 5.54
C LEU A 144 6.90 15.11 4.99
N ARG A 145 6.55 16.35 4.63
CA ARG A 145 7.49 17.35 4.14
C ARG A 145 8.58 17.65 5.17
N ALA A 146 8.23 17.77 6.46
CA ALA A 146 9.21 17.95 7.52
C ALA A 146 10.16 16.75 7.67
N THR A 147 9.64 15.53 7.60
CA THR A 147 10.43 14.29 7.70
C THR A 147 11.35 14.08 6.51
N LEU A 148 10.94 14.44 5.29
CA LEU A 148 11.82 14.38 4.12
C LEU A 148 12.93 15.43 4.19
N ARG A 149 12.61 16.66 4.63
CA ARG A 149 13.62 17.71 4.85
C ARG A 149 14.63 17.36 5.93
N SER A 150 14.27 16.55 6.92
CA SER A 150 15.22 16.05 7.92
C SER A 150 16.08 14.88 7.41
N GLY A 151 16.00 14.53 6.12
CA GLY A 151 16.85 13.51 5.49
C GLY A 151 16.45 12.07 5.79
N ARG A 152 15.23 11.81 6.25
CA ARG A 152 14.80 10.41 6.49
C ARG A 152 14.75 9.65 5.16
N PRO A 153 15.45 8.52 5.02
CA PRO A 153 15.36 7.69 3.83
C PRO A 153 13.96 7.14 3.62
N ALA A 154 13.51 7.13 2.36
CA ALA A 154 12.27 6.48 1.93
C ALA A 154 12.40 6.09 0.45
N ALA A 155 11.88 4.92 0.08
CA ALA A 155 11.80 4.50 -1.32
C ALA A 155 10.76 5.31 -2.09
N GLY A 156 9.78 5.88 -1.39
CA GLY A 156 8.79 6.77 -1.97
C GLY A 156 7.81 7.34 -0.95
N VAL A 157 6.80 8.04 -1.47
CA VAL A 157 5.68 8.57 -0.70
C VAL A 157 4.35 8.23 -1.35
N SER A 158 3.31 8.10 -0.53
CA SER A 158 1.94 7.87 -0.99
C SER A 158 1.01 8.92 -0.39
N VAL A 159 0.50 9.84 -1.21
CA VAL A 159 -0.22 11.03 -0.74
C VAL A 159 -1.61 11.10 -1.36
N ARG A 160 -2.60 11.42 -0.54
CA ARG A 160 -3.98 11.61 -1.03
C ARG A 160 -4.04 12.76 -2.04
N ARG A 161 -4.69 12.53 -3.19
CA ARG A 161 -4.66 13.39 -4.38
C ARG A 161 -5.12 14.83 -4.12
N ASP A 162 -6.18 15.01 -3.33
CA ASP A 162 -6.72 16.31 -2.93
C ASP A 162 -5.77 17.18 -2.09
N LEU A 163 -4.63 16.63 -1.65
CA LEU A 163 -3.59 17.34 -0.91
C LEU A 163 -2.44 17.80 -1.81
N LEU A 164 -2.44 17.40 -3.08
CA LEU A 164 -1.34 17.64 -4.01
C LEU A 164 -1.63 18.84 -4.92
N THR A 165 -0.55 19.54 -5.25
CA THR A 165 -0.45 20.49 -6.35
C THR A 165 0.84 20.18 -7.12
N PRO A 166 1.02 20.66 -8.35
CA PRO A 166 2.27 20.43 -9.08
C PRO A 166 3.51 20.91 -8.30
N ALA A 167 3.40 22.05 -7.60
CA ALA A 167 4.47 22.58 -6.76
C ALA A 167 4.79 21.66 -5.56
N VAL A 168 3.77 21.06 -4.93
CA VAL A 168 3.99 20.10 -3.84
C VAL A 168 4.65 18.83 -4.37
N VAL A 169 4.22 18.32 -5.53
CA VAL A 169 4.81 17.13 -6.14
C VAL A 169 6.26 17.37 -6.54
N ALA A 170 6.56 18.51 -7.17
CA ALA A 170 7.93 18.93 -7.47
C ALA A 170 8.80 19.06 -6.20
N GLU A 171 8.24 19.56 -5.09
CA GLU A 171 8.95 19.56 -3.80
C GLU A 171 9.28 18.15 -3.34
N LEU A 172 8.33 17.21 -3.38
CA LEU A 172 8.53 15.83 -2.94
C LEU A 172 9.60 15.12 -3.80
N HIS A 173 9.59 15.36 -5.11
CA HIS A 173 10.58 14.82 -6.05
C HIS A 173 12.03 15.23 -5.77
N ARG A 174 12.25 16.32 -5.01
CA ARG A 174 13.60 16.70 -4.55
C ARG A 174 14.17 15.74 -3.51
N SER A 175 13.33 14.91 -2.87
CA SER A 175 13.75 14.00 -1.80
C SER A 175 13.52 12.53 -2.13
N VAL A 176 12.55 12.21 -3.00
CA VAL A 176 12.23 10.83 -3.40
C VAL A 176 11.93 10.75 -4.89
N ARG A 177 12.26 9.64 -5.52
CA ARG A 177 11.93 9.39 -6.95
C ARG A 177 10.45 9.05 -7.16
N THR A 178 9.83 8.42 -6.16
CA THR A 178 8.50 7.83 -6.29
C THR A 178 7.48 8.59 -5.47
N VAL A 179 6.58 9.30 -6.15
CA VAL A 179 5.40 9.96 -5.57
C VAL A 179 4.16 9.24 -6.09
N LEU A 180 3.50 8.47 -5.23
CA LEU A 180 2.24 7.79 -5.52
C LEU A 180 1.06 8.61 -5.04
N THR A 181 -0.08 8.53 -5.73
CA THR A 181 -1.31 9.19 -5.28
C THR A 181 -2.56 8.32 -5.35
N TRP A 182 -3.51 8.61 -4.46
CA TRP A 182 -4.80 7.93 -4.34
C TRP A 182 -5.92 8.89 -3.91
N PRO A 183 -7.20 8.56 -4.18
CA PRO A 183 -7.66 7.57 -5.14
C PRO A 183 -7.65 8.14 -6.58
N VAL A 184 -7.45 7.26 -7.57
CA VAL A 184 -7.47 7.58 -9.00
C VAL A 184 -8.34 6.55 -9.72
N ASP A 185 -9.66 6.63 -9.54
CA ASP A 185 -10.60 5.59 -10.00
C ASP A 185 -11.33 5.95 -11.31
N THR A 186 -11.15 7.17 -11.84
CA THR A 186 -11.79 7.68 -13.07
C THR A 186 -10.79 8.29 -14.04
N PRO A 187 -11.12 8.41 -15.34
CA PRO A 187 -10.27 9.08 -16.33
C PRO A 187 -9.91 10.53 -15.93
N GLU A 188 -10.87 11.30 -15.40
CA GLU A 188 -10.64 12.69 -14.99
C GLU A 188 -9.66 12.77 -13.81
N ALA A 189 -9.74 11.82 -12.88
CA ALA A 189 -8.80 11.71 -11.77
C ALA A 189 -7.40 11.31 -12.27
N LEU A 190 -7.31 10.48 -13.31
CA LEU A 190 -6.05 10.09 -13.94
C LEU A 190 -5.41 11.28 -14.67
N ASP A 191 -6.19 12.08 -15.39
CA ASP A 191 -5.70 13.29 -16.05
C ASP A 191 -5.25 14.35 -15.05
N ASP A 192 -5.96 14.50 -13.93
CA ASP A 192 -5.47 15.30 -12.81
C ASP A 192 -4.14 14.75 -12.24
N ALA A 193 -4.03 13.44 -12.02
CA ALA A 193 -2.79 12.83 -11.53
C ALA A 193 -1.61 13.06 -12.50
N ARG A 194 -1.84 12.98 -13.81
CA ARG A 194 -0.84 13.32 -14.85
C ARG A 194 -0.44 14.80 -14.75
N ARG A 195 -1.41 15.71 -14.66
CA ARG A 195 -1.17 17.15 -14.50
C ARG A 195 -0.38 17.47 -13.23
N LEU A 196 -0.64 16.75 -12.14
CA LEU A 196 0.08 16.89 -10.88
C LEU A 196 1.56 16.47 -10.98
N GLY A 197 1.94 15.66 -11.98
CA GLY A 197 3.31 15.19 -12.17
C GLY A 197 3.74 14.06 -11.23
N VAL A 198 2.78 13.28 -10.72
CA VAL A 198 3.08 12.14 -9.83
C VAL A 198 3.77 10.99 -10.59
N SER A 199 4.55 10.17 -9.90
CA SER A 199 5.23 9.00 -10.50
C SER A 199 4.27 7.83 -10.72
N GLY A 200 3.22 7.73 -9.90
CA GLY A 200 2.28 6.61 -9.93
C GLY A 200 0.93 6.87 -9.32
N VAL A 201 -0.02 6.00 -9.67
CA VAL A 201 -1.43 6.09 -9.25
C VAL A 201 -1.87 4.79 -8.60
N ILE A 202 -2.69 4.93 -7.56
CA ILE A 202 -3.30 3.83 -6.82
C ILE A 202 -4.81 3.88 -7.09
N SER A 203 -5.32 2.82 -7.71
CA SER A 203 -6.69 2.75 -8.24
C SER A 203 -7.35 1.42 -7.91
N LYS A 204 -8.65 1.44 -7.65
CA LYS A 204 -9.50 0.25 -7.60
C LYS A 204 -10.00 -0.17 -8.98
N ASN A 205 -9.85 0.70 -9.98
CA ASN A 205 -10.34 0.48 -11.33
C ASN A 205 -9.25 -0.21 -12.17
N LEU A 206 -9.25 -1.55 -12.13
CA LEU A 206 -8.26 -2.34 -12.88
C LEU A 206 -8.34 -2.12 -14.40
N PRO A 207 -9.54 -2.03 -15.03
CA PRO A 207 -9.65 -1.64 -16.44
C PRO A 207 -8.97 -0.31 -16.76
N LEU A 208 -9.12 0.71 -15.90
CA LEU A 208 -8.42 1.99 -16.07
C LEU A 208 -6.90 1.83 -15.98
N LEU A 209 -6.39 1.06 -15.00
CA LEU A 209 -4.96 0.81 -14.87
C LEU A 209 -4.35 0.14 -16.12
N ARG A 210 -5.08 -0.77 -16.78
CA ARG A 210 -4.65 -1.41 -18.02
C ARG A 210 -4.48 -0.43 -19.19
N THR A 211 -5.11 0.74 -19.15
CA THR A 211 -4.92 1.79 -20.18
C THR A 211 -3.62 2.58 -20.00
N ILE A 212 -2.93 2.40 -18.86
CA ILE A 212 -1.71 3.12 -18.53
C ILE A 212 -0.51 2.25 -18.92
N THR A 213 0.40 2.78 -19.72
CA THR A 213 1.68 2.11 -19.97
C THR A 213 2.46 1.98 -18.66
N PRO A 214 2.82 0.76 -18.24
CA PRO A 214 3.62 0.52 -17.04
C PRO A 214 4.89 1.37 -17.03
N GLY A 215 5.24 1.92 -15.87
CA GLY A 215 6.45 2.70 -15.68
C GLY A 215 7.50 1.90 -14.94
N ALA A 216 8.77 1.96 -15.37
CA ALA A 216 9.85 1.28 -14.66
C ALA A 216 9.90 1.71 -13.19
N MET A 217 9.77 0.74 -12.28
CA MET A 217 10.05 0.90 -10.86
C MET A 217 11.57 1.14 -10.72
N GLY A 218 11.98 2.36 -10.38
CA GLY A 218 13.40 2.67 -10.19
C GLY A 218 13.98 1.84 -9.02
N GLY A 219 15.06 1.11 -9.28
CA GLY A 219 15.85 0.39 -8.28
C GLY A 219 16.60 1.30 -7.32
#